data_AF-A0A3B8VSP9-F1
#
_entry.id   AF-A0A3B8VSP9-F1
#
_cell.length_a   1.000
_cell.length_b   1.000
_cell.length_c   1.000
_cell.angle_alpha   90.00
_cell.angle_beta   90.00
_cell.angle_gamma   90.00
#
_symmetry.space_group_name_H-M   'P 1'
#
loop_
_entity.id
_entity.type
_entity.pdbx_description
1 polymer ?
#
loop_
_entity_poly.entity_id
_entity_poly.type
_entity_poly.pdbx_seq_one_letter_code
_entity_poly.pdbx_strand_id
1 'polypeptide(L)'
;MPNIDENLAFAPATELRELIAEKQVSPVEITQLYLERIDRLDPQLNSYLTVTSEIALDAARKAEQAVTDGDELGPLHGIPISIKDLQMTKGVRTTGGSLAYKDRIPDADCAVVERVLAAG
;
A
#
# COMPACT_ATOMS: atom_id res chain seq x y z
N MET A 1 20.56 -4.47 -0.16
CA MET A 1 19.68 -3.99 0.92
C MET A 1 19.59 -5.09 1.96
N PRO A 2 19.27 -4.81 3.23
CA PRO A 2 19.04 -5.87 4.21
C PRO A 2 17.98 -6.80 3.62
N ASN A 3 18.28 -8.10 3.58
CA ASN A 3 17.39 -9.08 2.99
C ASN A 3 16.29 -9.36 4.01
N ILE A 4 15.22 -8.55 4.02
CA ILE A 4 14.04 -8.81 4.83
C ILE A 4 13.45 -10.17 4.43
N ASP A 5 12.94 -10.94 5.39
CA ASP A 5 12.41 -12.27 5.13
C ASP A 5 11.24 -12.19 4.12
N GLU A 6 11.40 -12.81 2.94
CA GLU A 6 10.36 -12.85 1.91
C GLU A 6 9.05 -13.48 2.42
N ASN A 7 9.10 -14.30 3.48
CA ASN A 7 7.90 -14.89 4.08
C ASN A 7 6.97 -13.85 4.72
N LEU A 8 7.48 -12.65 5.07
CA LEU A 8 6.64 -11.56 5.58
C LEU A 8 5.58 -11.11 4.57
N ALA A 9 5.80 -11.34 3.27
CA ALA A 9 4.79 -11.06 2.25
C ALA A 9 3.51 -11.92 2.41
N PHE A 10 3.59 -13.01 3.18
CA PHE A 10 2.49 -13.92 3.50
C PHE A 10 2.03 -13.80 4.96
N ALA A 11 2.66 -12.95 5.77
CA ALA A 11 2.25 -12.72 7.15
C ALA A 11 0.88 -12.00 7.21
N PRO A 12 0.06 -12.25 8.24
CA PRO A 12 -1.15 -11.47 8.49
C PRO A 12 -0.83 -9.98 8.66
N ALA A 13 -1.71 -9.10 8.18
CA ALA A 13 -1.55 -7.66 8.35
C ALA A 13 -1.45 -7.24 9.82
N THR A 14 -2.12 -7.97 10.73
CA THR A 14 -2.04 -7.75 12.17
C THR A 14 -0.63 -8.00 12.71
N GLU A 15 0.04 -9.05 12.23
CA GLU A 15 1.42 -9.37 12.61
C GLU A 15 2.40 -8.34 12.04
N LEU A 16 2.26 -7.98 10.76
CA LEU A 16 3.08 -6.93 10.15
C LEU A 16 2.94 -5.60 10.90
N ARG A 17 1.71 -5.23 11.31
CA ARG A 17 1.45 -4.00 12.06
C ARG A 17 2.13 -4.02 13.43
N GLU A 18 2.11 -5.17 14.12
CA GLU A 18 2.82 -5.36 15.40
C GLU A 18 4.34 -5.22 15.22
N LEU A 19 4.91 -5.91 14.23
CA LEU A 19 6.35 -5.82 13.92
C LEU A 19 6.78 -4.38 13.57
N ILE A 20 5.94 -3.65 12.84
CA ILE A 20 6.14 -2.22 12.53
C ILE A 20 6.13 -1.38 13.80
N ALA A 21 5.11 -1.55 14.66
CA ALA A 21 4.98 -0.79 15.90
C ALA A 21 6.16 -1.04 16.86
N GLU A 22 6.71 -2.26 16.86
CA GLU A 22 7.88 -2.66 17.65
C GLU A 22 9.22 -2.32 16.99
N LYS A 23 9.21 -1.67 15.81
CA LYS A 23 10.40 -1.29 15.03
C LYS A 23 11.26 -2.49 14.63
N GLN A 24 10.67 -3.68 14.54
CA GLN A 24 11.34 -4.89 14.06
C GLN A 24 11.47 -4.90 12.54
N VAL A 25 10.50 -4.30 11.85
CA VAL A 25 10.51 -4.06 10.40
C VAL A 25 9.99 -2.66 10.12
N SER A 26 10.46 -2.07 9.03
CA SER A 26 10.01 -0.75 8.58
C SER A 26 8.83 -0.86 7.60
N PRO A 27 7.84 0.07 7.64
CA PRO A 27 6.83 0.19 6.59
C PRO A 27 7.44 0.35 5.19
N VAL A 28 8.60 1.00 5.09
CA VAL A 28 9.33 1.18 3.83
C VAL A 28 9.88 -0.17 3.34
N GLU A 29 10.45 -0.98 4.23
CA GLU A 29 10.92 -2.33 3.88
C GLU A 29 9.77 -3.23 3.41
N ILE A 30 8.63 -3.22 4.11
CA ILE A 30 7.44 -3.99 3.73
C ILE A 30 6.88 -3.51 2.37
N THR A 31 6.85 -2.19 2.15
CA THR A 31 6.39 -1.62 0.86
C THR A 31 7.32 -2.02 -0.28
N GLN A 32 8.63 -1.92 -0.08
CA GLN A 32 9.64 -2.35 -1.05
C GLN A 32 9.50 -3.84 -1.37
N LEU A 33 9.34 -4.70 -0.35
CA LEU A 33 9.11 -6.13 -0.52
C LEU A 33 7.92 -6.41 -1.45
N TYR A 34 6.79 -5.73 -1.26
CA TYR A 34 5.63 -5.93 -2.13
C TYR A 34 5.83 -5.38 -3.54
N LEU A 35 6.47 -4.21 -3.70
CA LEU A 35 6.76 -3.64 -5.02
C LEU A 35 7.70 -4.54 -5.83
N GLU A 36 8.77 -5.08 -5.22
CA GLU A 36 9.68 -6.03 -5.86
C GLU A 36 8.96 -7.31 -6.29
N ARG A 37 8.00 -7.79 -5.48
CA ARG A 37 7.16 -8.93 -5.84
C ARG A 37 6.22 -8.62 -6.98
N ILE A 38 5.62 -7.43 -7.02
CA ILE A 38 4.78 -6.97 -8.12
C ILE A 38 5.60 -6.96 -9.41
N ASP A 39 6.78 -6.34 -9.39
CA ASP A 39 7.67 -6.27 -10.56
C ASP A 39 8.07 -7.66 -11.07
N ARG A 40 8.35 -8.61 -10.16
CA ARG A 40 8.74 -9.98 -10.50
C ARG A 40 7.59 -10.85 -11.00
N LEU A 41 6.39 -10.72 -10.44
CA LEU A 41 5.30 -11.69 -10.60
C LEU A 41 4.15 -11.18 -11.48
N ASP A 42 3.83 -9.89 -11.42
CA ASP A 42 2.67 -9.33 -12.09
C ASP A 42 2.70 -9.43 -13.63
N PRO A 43 3.86 -9.46 -14.33
CA PRO A 43 3.88 -9.73 -15.77
C PRO A 43 3.25 -11.06 -16.18
N GLN A 44 3.17 -12.03 -15.25
CA GLN A 44 2.51 -13.32 -15.46
C GLN A 44 1.10 -13.35 -14.86
N LEU A 45 0.91 -12.71 -13.70
CA LEU A 45 -0.35 -12.77 -12.95
C LEU A 45 -1.40 -11.77 -13.43
N ASN A 46 -1.00 -10.63 -14.00
CA ASN A 46 -1.88 -9.54 -14.44
C ASN A 46 -2.89 -9.11 -13.34
N SER A 47 -2.39 -8.95 -12.12
CA SER A 47 -3.19 -8.63 -10.93
C SER A 47 -3.32 -7.13 -10.67
N TYR A 48 -2.36 -6.30 -11.12
CA TYR A 48 -2.41 -4.85 -10.95
C TYR A 48 -2.66 -4.12 -12.28
N LEU A 49 -3.54 -3.11 -12.24
CA LEU A 49 -3.82 -2.24 -13.39
C LEU A 49 -3.00 -0.94 -13.36
N THR A 50 -2.87 -0.37 -12.17
CA THR A 50 -2.14 0.87 -11.92
C THR A 50 -1.37 0.67 -10.61
N VAL A 51 -0.05 0.51 -10.70
CA VAL A 51 0.83 0.43 -9.52
C VAL A 51 1.26 1.85 -9.14
N THR A 52 1.11 2.20 -7.87
CA THR A 52 1.36 3.55 -7.35
C THR A 52 2.62 3.61 -6.48
N SER A 53 3.75 3.14 -7.02
CA SER A 53 5.00 2.94 -6.26
C SER A 53 5.48 4.18 -5.51
N GLU A 54 5.46 5.35 -6.14
CA GLU A 54 5.88 6.61 -5.52
C GLU A 54 4.96 7.00 -4.37
N ILE A 55 3.64 6.96 -4.58
CA ILE A 55 2.64 7.27 -3.55
C ILE A 55 2.78 6.31 -2.37
N ALA A 56 2.96 5.01 -2.63
CA ALA A 56 3.11 3.98 -1.61
C ALA A 56 4.37 4.19 -0.77
N LEU A 57 5.52 4.46 -1.41
CA LEU A 57 6.78 4.71 -0.69
C LEU A 57 6.74 6.01 0.10
N ASP A 58 6.10 7.07 -0.41
CA ASP A 58 5.94 8.32 0.33
C ASP A 58 5.04 8.16 1.55
N ALA A 59 3.95 7.37 1.44
CA ALA A 59 3.11 7.03 2.58
C ALA A 59 3.88 6.19 3.61
N ALA A 60 4.65 5.19 3.17
CA ALA A 60 5.46 4.35 4.03
C ALA A 60 6.50 5.13 4.83
N ARG A 61 7.18 6.11 4.21
CA ARG A 61 8.12 7.00 4.91
C ARG A 61 7.45 7.84 6.00
N LYS A 62 6.25 8.34 5.73
CA LYS A 62 5.46 9.08 6.74
C LYS A 62 5.05 8.17 7.89
N ALA A 63 4.63 6.93 7.59
CA ALA A 63 4.29 5.95 8.60
C ALA A 63 5.50 5.56 9.47
N GLU A 64 6.68 5.39 8.86
CA GLU A 64 7.95 5.12 9.57
C GLU A 64 8.35 6.29 10.48
N GLN A 65 8.15 7.53 10.03
CA GLN A 65 8.41 8.72 10.85
C GLN A 65 7.49 8.76 12.07
N ALA A 66 6.18 8.52 11.91
CA ALA A 66 5.22 8.46 13.02
C ALA A 66 5.57 7.39 14.07
N VAL A 67 6.03 6.21 13.61
CA VAL A 67 6.54 5.15 14.50
C VAL A 67 7.80 5.61 15.26
N THR A 68 8.68 6.34 14.59
CA THR A 68 9.91 6.86 15.20
C THR A 68 9.60 7.91 16.26
N ASP A 69 8.65 8.79 15.98
CA ASP A 69 8.21 9.90 16.85
C ASP A 69 7.34 9.43 18.02
N GLY A 70 6.83 8.19 17.97
CA GLY A 70 6.02 7.60 19.03
C GLY A 70 4.57 8.06 18.99
N ASP A 71 4.05 8.40 17.81
CA ASP A 71 2.67 8.81 17.60
C ASP A 71 1.67 7.67 17.89
N GLU A 72 0.40 8.02 18.06
CA GLU A 72 -0.68 7.04 18.14
C GLU A 72 -0.87 6.36 16.77
N LEU A 73 -0.64 5.05 16.72
CA LEU A 73 -0.66 4.28 15.48
C LEU A 73 -2.03 3.66 15.22
N GLY A 74 -2.60 3.95 14.05
CA GLY A 74 -3.87 3.38 13.60
C GLY A 74 -3.85 1.85 13.42
N PRO A 75 -5.02 1.23 13.21
CA PRO A 75 -5.13 -0.22 13.08
C PRO A 75 -4.49 -0.79 11.81
N LEU A 76 -4.28 0.03 10.77
CA LEU A 76 -3.64 -0.36 9.51
C LEU A 76 -2.29 0.33 9.30
N HIS A 77 -1.72 0.94 10.35
CA HIS A 77 -0.51 1.77 10.26
C HIS A 77 0.64 1.08 9.54
N GLY A 78 1.06 1.69 8.43
CA GLY A 78 2.22 1.24 7.65
C GLY A 78 1.98 -0.03 6.83
N ILE A 79 0.74 -0.53 6.74
CA ILE A 79 0.39 -1.71 5.95
C ILE A 79 0.10 -1.30 4.49
N PRO A 80 0.82 -1.86 3.49
CA PRO A 80 0.50 -1.63 2.09
C PRO A 80 -0.83 -2.28 1.71
N ILE A 81 -1.63 -1.57 0.92
CA ILE A 81 -2.98 -2.03 0.53
C ILE A 81 -3.16 -1.91 -0.98
N SER A 82 -3.76 -2.93 -1.58
CA SER A 82 -4.26 -2.87 -2.94
C SER A 82 -5.74 -2.48 -2.96
N ILE A 83 -6.08 -1.54 -3.85
CA ILE A 83 -7.45 -1.05 -4.02
C ILE A 83 -7.96 -1.54 -5.37
N LYS A 84 -9.13 -2.19 -5.37
CA LYS A 84 -9.76 -2.66 -6.60
C LYS A 84 -10.09 -1.46 -7.50
N ASP A 85 -9.83 -1.59 -8.81
CA ASP A 85 -10.07 -0.57 -9.87
C ASP A 85 -11.55 -0.18 -10.08
N LEU A 86 -12.43 -0.54 -9.15
CA LEU A 86 -13.82 -0.08 -9.04
C LEU A 86 -13.98 1.07 -8.04
N GLN A 87 -13.00 1.26 -7.16
CA GLN A 87 -13.01 2.29 -6.13
C GLN A 87 -12.32 3.53 -6.66
N MET A 88 -13.00 4.68 -6.56
CA MET A 88 -12.40 5.95 -6.94
C MET A 88 -11.28 6.28 -5.96
N THR A 89 -10.09 6.51 -6.50
CA THR A 89 -8.90 6.93 -5.74
C THR A 89 -8.39 8.22 -6.36
N LYS A 90 -8.36 9.28 -5.56
CA LYS A 90 -8.03 10.62 -6.01
C LYS A 90 -6.66 10.65 -6.68
N GLY A 91 -6.60 11.18 -7.89
CA GLY A 91 -5.35 11.32 -8.64
C GLY A 91 -4.77 10.00 -9.19
N VAL A 92 -5.42 8.85 -8.96
CA VAL A 92 -4.99 7.54 -9.49
C VAL A 92 -5.97 7.11 -10.59
N ARG A 93 -5.45 6.56 -11.68
CA ARG A 93 -6.28 6.09 -12.80
C ARG A 93 -7.20 4.96 -12.35
N THR A 94 -8.51 5.15 -12.51
CA THR A 94 -9.56 4.19 -12.11
C THR A 94 -10.47 3.86 -13.31
N THR A 95 -10.29 2.70 -13.93
CA THR A 95 -10.96 2.35 -15.20
C THR A 95 -12.31 1.65 -15.02
N GLY A 96 -12.61 1.17 -13.81
CA GLY A 96 -13.81 0.37 -13.60
C GLY A 96 -13.82 -0.95 -14.39
N GLY A 97 -12.66 -1.38 -14.90
CA GLY A 97 -12.56 -2.48 -15.86
C GLY A 97 -13.24 -2.22 -17.22
N SER A 98 -13.48 -0.95 -17.60
CA SER A 98 -14.19 -0.59 -18.83
C SER A 98 -13.40 0.37 -19.69
N LEU A 99 -13.40 0.11 -21.01
CA LEU A 99 -12.77 0.99 -22.00
C LEU A 99 -13.37 2.40 -22.01
N ALA A 100 -14.64 2.56 -21.59
CA ALA A 100 -15.28 3.86 -21.49
C ALA A 100 -14.60 4.79 -20.47
N TYR A 101 -13.89 4.23 -19.49
CA TYR A 101 -13.22 4.98 -18.43
C TYR A 101 -11.70 4.74 -18.40
N LYS A 102 -11.11 4.28 -19.52
CA LYS A 102 -9.70 3.88 -19.59
C LYS A 102 -8.71 4.96 -19.11
N ASP A 103 -9.07 6.23 -19.27
CA ASP A 103 -8.26 7.41 -18.94
C ASP A 103 -8.84 8.21 -17.75
N ARG A 104 -9.83 7.66 -17.04
CA ARG A 104 -10.48 8.37 -15.93
C ARG A 104 -9.55 8.47 -14.73
N ILE A 105 -9.35 9.68 -14.24
CA ILE A 105 -8.63 10.00 -13.01
C ILE A 105 -9.62 10.75 -12.09
N PRO A 106 -10.10 10.12 -10.99
CA PRO A 106 -10.98 10.77 -10.03
C PRO A 106 -10.33 11.97 -9.33
N ASP A 107 -11.14 12.97 -9.00
CA ASP A 107 -10.76 14.17 -8.23
C ASP A 107 -10.98 14.00 -6.72
N ALA A 108 -11.67 12.93 -6.32
CA ALA A 108 -11.93 12.56 -4.94
C ALA A 108 -11.83 11.04 -4.74
N ASP A 109 -11.52 10.66 -3.50
CA ASP A 109 -11.60 9.29 -3.02
C ASP A 109 -13.07 8.89 -2.80
N CYS A 110 -13.39 7.61 -2.95
CA CYS A 110 -14.65 7.10 -2.42
C CYS A 110 -14.54 6.86 -0.90
N ALA A 111 -15.69 6.77 -0.21
CA ALA A 111 -15.72 6.63 1.25
C ALA A 111 -14.92 5.44 1.81
N VAL A 112 -14.76 4.35 1.05
CA VAL A 112 -13.93 3.21 1.48
C VAL A 112 -12.45 3.56 1.43
N VAL A 113 -12.02 4.25 0.37
CA VAL A 113 -10.61 4.68 0.21
C VAL A 113 -10.26 5.73 1.26
N GLU A 114 -11.14 6.71 1.50
CA GLU A 114 -10.93 7.70 2.58
C GLU A 114 -10.71 7.01 3.94
N ARG A 115 -11.55 6.03 4.28
CA ARG A 115 -11.48 5.34 5.58
C ARG A 115 -10.25 4.45 5.70
N VAL A 116 -9.85 3.77 4.63
CA VAL A 116 -8.69 2.88 4.68
C VAL A 116 -7.39 3.67 4.79
N LEU A 117 -7.28 4.80 4.08
CA LEU A 117 -6.12 5.69 4.17
C LEU A 117 -6.07 6.45 5.51
N ALA A 118 -7.22 6.72 6.13
CA ALA A 118 -7.26 7.34 7.46
C ALA A 118 -6.91 6.36 8.60
N ALA A 119 -6.89 5.05 8.32
CA ALA A 119 -6.62 4.01 9.32
C ALA A 119 -5.11 3.75 9.54
N GLY A 120 -4.24 4.42 8.78
CA GLY A 120 -2.78 4.31 8.90
C GLY A 120 -2.10 4.16 7.54
#